data_AF-A0A1G1SRL4-F1
#
_entry.id   AF-A0A1G1SRL4-F1
#
_cell.length_a   1.000
_cell.length_b   1.000
_cell.length_c   1.000
_cell.angle_alpha   90.00
_cell.angle_beta   90.00
_cell.angle_gamma   90.00
#
_symmetry.space_group_name_H-M   'P 1'
#
loop_
_entity.id
_entity.type
_entity.pdbx_description
1 polymer ?
#
loop_
_entity_poly.entity_id
_entity_poly.type
_entity_poly.pdbx_seq_one_letter_code
_entity_poly.pdbx_strand_id
1 'polypeptide(L)'
;MIEFLHDCNRALREADTVDNDQPVLDRDYNELLRSAGRRLMLRVAPAGTHGLYDACNGVAALRHEGDEGVGTMLVSRRLHPAIVPVLTLETPVPMRDHRSIRKLLELSEGHTALISDASHVFGLGQLVAESDGQYEPLVTVHFTNHYSWEMSHAGHVLMRVVSNTPRLPQGQVAADNFARTARIVFPSLSLDSIDYLWDLAHKATTQPTGTILVISTGAAKEAQRLTRQCFRVVPRIMTPSVLRLVTNIDGAVLIEPSGMCHAIGAILDGLATEKGDSSRGSRYNSALRYVNSSKYPALAVVVSEDGWIDLLPS
;
A
#
# COMPACT_ATOMS: atom_id res chain seq x y z
N MET A 1 -20.85 -4.04 -37.94
CA MET A 1 -19.55 -4.74 -37.95
C MET A 1 -18.41 -3.84 -38.45
N ILE A 2 -18.57 -3.17 -39.60
CA ILE A 2 -17.58 -2.20 -40.12
C ILE A 2 -17.46 -0.95 -39.23
N GLU A 3 -18.56 -0.51 -38.63
CA GLU A 3 -18.62 0.65 -37.73
C GLU A 3 -17.89 0.38 -36.41
N PHE A 4 -18.14 -0.78 -35.79
CA PHE A 4 -17.40 -1.26 -34.60
C PHE A 4 -15.90 -1.38 -34.86
N LEU A 5 -15.50 -1.93 -36.02
CA LEU A 5 -14.09 -2.01 -36.40
C LEU A 5 -13.49 -0.62 -36.67
N HIS A 6 -14.27 0.34 -37.20
CA HIS A 6 -13.82 1.72 -37.34
C HIS A 6 -13.64 2.41 -35.99
N ASP A 7 -14.55 2.19 -35.04
CA ASP A 7 -14.46 2.75 -33.69
C ASP A 7 -13.29 2.16 -32.90
N CYS A 8 -13.05 0.85 -32.99
CA CYS A 8 -11.86 0.21 -32.40
C CYS A 8 -10.55 0.74 -33.03
N ASN A 9 -10.53 0.97 -34.34
CA ASN A 9 -9.35 1.46 -35.05
C ASN A 9 -9.10 2.96 -34.78
N ARG A 10 -10.16 3.73 -34.57
CA ARG A 10 -10.11 5.13 -34.13
C ARG A 10 -9.58 5.25 -32.70
N ALA A 11 -10.10 4.45 -31.78
CA ALA A 11 -9.63 4.37 -30.40
C ALA A 11 -8.15 3.94 -30.27
N LEU A 12 -7.63 3.17 -31.23
CA LEU A 12 -6.22 2.76 -31.29
C LEU A 12 -5.27 3.78 -31.93
N ARG A 13 -5.80 4.75 -32.73
CA ARG A 13 -4.98 5.62 -33.58
C ARG A 13 -5.02 7.10 -33.22
N GLU A 14 -6.06 7.57 -32.54
CA GLU A 14 -6.13 8.96 -32.09
C GLU A 14 -5.19 9.14 -30.89
N ALA A 15 -3.97 9.59 -31.18
CA ALA A 15 -3.10 10.18 -30.17
C ALA A 15 -3.66 11.56 -29.78
N ASP A 16 -3.98 11.72 -28.50
CA ASP A 16 -4.49 12.91 -27.81
C ASP A 16 -4.22 14.24 -28.55
N THR A 17 -5.15 14.67 -29.39
CA THR A 17 -5.16 16.04 -29.92
C THR A 17 -5.92 16.94 -28.94
N VAL A 18 -5.38 18.15 -28.78
CA VAL A 18 -5.70 19.17 -27.76
C VAL A 18 -7.16 19.67 -27.79
N ASP A 19 -8.00 19.17 -28.69
CA ASP A 19 -9.32 19.72 -29.02
C ASP A 19 -10.52 18.91 -28.50
N ASN A 20 -10.28 17.90 -27.65
CA ASN A 20 -11.36 17.17 -26.99
C ASN A 20 -11.68 17.79 -25.63
N ASP A 21 -12.74 18.60 -25.58
CA ASP A 21 -13.38 19.20 -24.40
C ASP A 21 -14.11 18.19 -23.49
N GLN A 22 -13.68 16.92 -23.51
CA GLN A 22 -14.05 15.91 -22.52
C GLN A 22 -12.86 15.70 -21.58
N PRO A 23 -13.05 15.50 -20.27
CA PRO A 23 -11.93 15.35 -19.35
C PRO A 23 -11.24 13.99 -19.59
N VAL A 24 -10.33 13.94 -20.56
CA VAL A 24 -9.32 12.88 -20.78
C VAL A 24 -8.21 12.99 -19.73
N LEU A 25 -8.58 13.31 -18.48
CA LEU A 25 -7.72 13.15 -17.31
C LEU A 25 -7.89 11.76 -16.67
N ASP A 26 -8.72 10.91 -17.27
CA ASP A 26 -9.01 9.55 -16.83
C ASP A 26 -8.30 8.49 -17.70
N ARG A 27 -7.08 8.77 -18.19
CA ARG A 27 -6.11 7.68 -18.33
C ARG A 27 -5.97 7.10 -16.93
N ASP A 28 -6.56 5.91 -16.70
CA ASP A 28 -6.65 5.24 -15.39
C ASP A 28 -5.38 5.55 -14.60
N TYR A 29 -5.51 6.38 -13.57
CA TYR A 29 -4.38 6.86 -12.76
C TYR A 29 -3.46 5.71 -12.33
N ASN A 30 -4.05 4.52 -12.13
CA ASN A 30 -3.32 3.29 -11.84
C ASN A 30 -2.45 2.79 -13.00
N GLU A 31 -2.83 2.98 -14.26
CA GLU A 31 -2.00 2.68 -15.42
C GLU A 31 -0.75 3.57 -15.49
N LEU A 32 -0.88 4.87 -15.19
CA LEU A 32 0.28 5.76 -15.07
C LEU A 32 1.21 5.33 -13.94
N LEU A 33 0.66 4.96 -12.79
CA LEU A 33 1.44 4.42 -11.68
C LEU A 33 2.13 3.10 -12.07
N ARG A 34 1.41 2.15 -12.67
CA ARG A 34 1.98 0.87 -13.18
C ARG A 34 3.11 1.14 -14.16
N SER A 35 2.96 2.10 -15.08
CA SER A 35 4.01 2.52 -16.00
C SER A 35 5.24 3.07 -15.27
N ALA A 36 5.04 3.87 -14.22
CA ALA A 36 6.13 4.37 -13.38
C ALA A 36 6.85 3.23 -12.63
N GLY A 37 6.09 2.29 -12.04
CA GLY A 37 6.64 1.10 -11.37
C GLY A 37 7.45 0.22 -12.31
N ARG A 38 6.96 -0.04 -13.53
CA ARG A 38 7.71 -0.76 -14.57
C ARG A 38 9.02 -0.06 -14.92
N ARG A 39 8.99 1.27 -15.10
CA ARG A 39 10.21 2.05 -15.40
C ARG A 39 11.22 2.00 -14.27
N LEU A 40 10.77 2.08 -13.01
CA LEU A 40 11.66 1.93 -11.85
C LEU A 40 12.32 0.54 -11.84
N MET A 41 11.53 -0.51 -12.00
CA MET A 41 12.04 -1.89 -12.02
C MET A 41 12.99 -2.16 -13.20
N LEU A 42 12.74 -1.54 -14.36
CA LEU A 42 13.65 -1.61 -15.51
C LEU A 42 15.03 -1.01 -15.22
N ARG A 43 15.09 0.07 -14.43
CA ARG A 43 16.35 0.75 -14.09
C ARG A 43 17.23 -0.05 -13.14
N VAL A 44 16.62 -0.89 -12.31
CA VAL A 44 17.34 -1.73 -11.33
C VAL A 44 17.62 -3.14 -11.83
N ALA A 45 16.92 -3.58 -12.88
CA ALA A 45 17.18 -4.85 -13.52
C ALA A 45 18.59 -4.85 -14.15
N PRO A 46 19.43 -5.86 -13.85
CA PRO A 46 20.69 -6.06 -14.53
C PRO A 46 20.47 -6.10 -16.05
N ALA A 47 21.32 -5.38 -16.78
CA ALA A 47 21.25 -5.21 -18.24
C ALA A 47 19.95 -4.56 -18.79
N GLY A 48 19.11 -3.94 -17.95
CA GLY A 48 17.87 -3.30 -18.42
C GLY A 48 16.83 -4.31 -18.92
N THR A 49 16.79 -5.48 -18.29
CA THR A 49 15.80 -6.50 -18.62
C THR A 49 14.38 -6.01 -18.33
N HIS A 50 13.48 -6.18 -19.29
CA HIS A 50 12.07 -5.81 -19.14
C HIS A 50 11.27 -6.91 -18.43
N GLY A 51 10.17 -6.53 -17.79
CA GLY A 51 9.17 -7.47 -17.28
C GLY A 51 9.32 -7.90 -15.82
N LEU A 52 10.37 -7.47 -15.10
CA LEU A 52 10.55 -7.80 -13.68
C LEU A 52 9.34 -7.39 -12.83
N TYR A 53 8.80 -6.19 -13.04
CA TYR A 53 7.60 -5.70 -12.34
C TYR A 53 6.41 -6.64 -12.51
N ASP A 54 6.11 -7.02 -13.75
CA ASP A 54 4.98 -7.89 -14.08
C ASP A 54 5.22 -9.32 -13.61
N ALA A 55 6.46 -9.79 -13.62
CA ALA A 55 6.85 -11.09 -13.07
C ALA A 55 6.68 -11.14 -11.53
N CYS A 56 7.10 -10.10 -10.81
CA CYS A 56 6.88 -9.98 -9.37
C CYS A 56 5.38 -9.97 -9.03
N ASN A 57 4.57 -9.23 -9.79
CA ASN A 57 3.11 -9.27 -9.64
C ASN A 57 2.55 -10.68 -9.88
N GLY A 58 3.02 -11.38 -10.92
CA GLY A 58 2.63 -12.74 -11.23
C GLY A 58 2.99 -13.74 -10.12
N VAL A 59 4.15 -13.58 -9.49
CA VAL A 59 4.57 -14.40 -8.34
C VAL A 59 3.71 -14.10 -7.10
N ALA A 60 3.52 -12.81 -6.77
CA ALA A 60 2.72 -12.39 -5.61
C ALA A 60 1.23 -12.79 -5.70
N ALA A 61 0.71 -12.94 -6.92
CA ALA A 61 -0.66 -13.39 -7.18
C ALA A 61 -0.88 -14.89 -6.93
N LEU A 62 0.18 -15.69 -6.75
CA LEU A 62 0.07 -17.12 -6.51
C LEU A 62 0.04 -17.43 -5.01
N ARG A 63 -0.73 -18.45 -4.63
CA ARG A 63 -0.66 -19.10 -3.31
C ARG A 63 0.07 -20.44 -3.44
N HIS A 64 0.74 -20.86 -2.40
CA HIS A 64 1.31 -22.21 -2.31
C HIS A 64 0.84 -22.85 -1.00
N GLU A 65 0.32 -24.07 -1.08
CA GLU A 65 -0.18 -24.88 0.06
C GLU A 65 -1.17 -24.20 1.03
N GLY A 66 -1.76 -23.07 0.64
CA GLY A 66 -2.76 -22.35 1.43
C GLY A 66 -2.20 -21.15 2.20
N ASP A 67 -0.87 -21.05 2.33
CA ASP A 67 -0.20 -19.94 2.99
C ASP A 67 0.12 -18.77 2.04
N GLU A 68 0.31 -17.60 2.65
CA GLU A 68 0.63 -16.38 1.93
C GLU A 68 2.02 -16.42 1.28
N GLY A 69 2.18 -15.54 0.30
CA GLY A 69 3.30 -15.45 -0.62
C GLY A 69 4.63 -14.97 -0.04
N VAL A 70 5.06 -15.34 1.17
CA VAL A 70 6.20 -14.67 1.82
C VAL A 70 7.54 -15.13 1.25
N GLY A 71 8.48 -14.20 1.08
CA GLY A 71 9.88 -14.52 0.84
C GLY A 71 10.68 -13.38 0.22
N THR A 72 11.98 -13.61 0.02
CA THR A 72 12.90 -12.56 -0.41
C THR A 72 13.67 -12.95 -1.67
N MET A 73 13.81 -12.00 -2.59
CA MET A 73 14.62 -12.11 -3.80
C MET A 73 15.62 -10.96 -3.90
N LEU A 74 16.88 -11.29 -4.10
CA LEU A 74 17.96 -10.35 -4.43
C LEU A 74 18.10 -10.26 -5.95
N VAL A 75 18.17 -9.02 -6.43
CA VAL A 75 18.33 -8.71 -7.85
C VAL A 75 19.78 -8.32 -8.11
N SER A 76 20.50 -9.11 -8.89
CA SER A 76 21.91 -8.91 -9.21
C SER A 76 22.31 -9.56 -10.53
N ARG A 77 23.44 -9.11 -11.10
CA ARG A 77 24.10 -9.91 -12.14
C ARG A 77 24.53 -11.28 -11.59
N ARG A 78 24.72 -12.24 -12.49
CA ARG A 78 25.26 -13.57 -12.13
C ARG A 78 26.64 -13.44 -11.49
N LEU A 79 26.91 -14.30 -10.49
CA LEU A 79 28.17 -14.38 -9.76
C LEU A 79 28.59 -13.03 -9.14
N HIS A 80 27.63 -12.29 -8.59
CA HIS A 80 27.91 -11.04 -7.89
C HIS A 80 28.82 -11.29 -6.67
N PRO A 81 29.92 -10.55 -6.48
CA PRO A 81 30.87 -10.79 -5.38
C PRO A 81 30.24 -10.61 -4.00
N ALA A 82 29.28 -9.70 -3.87
CA ALA A 82 28.53 -9.49 -2.62
C ALA A 82 27.59 -10.66 -2.22
N ILE A 83 27.44 -11.70 -3.05
CA ILE A 83 26.52 -12.81 -2.80
C ILE A 83 27.30 -14.10 -2.54
N VAL A 84 27.08 -14.68 -1.37
CA VAL A 84 27.52 -16.03 -1.04
C VAL A 84 26.44 -17.01 -1.52
N PRO A 85 26.71 -17.89 -2.50
CA PRO A 85 25.73 -18.86 -2.96
C PRO A 85 25.50 -19.92 -1.88
N VAL A 86 24.22 -20.22 -1.61
CA VAL A 86 23.79 -21.31 -0.72
C VAL A 86 23.41 -22.53 -1.56
N LEU A 87 22.69 -22.31 -2.65
CA LEU A 87 22.28 -23.36 -3.60
C LEU A 87 22.24 -22.77 -5.01
N THR A 88 22.80 -23.47 -5.99
CA THR A 88 22.77 -23.07 -7.40
C THR A 88 22.00 -24.10 -8.21
N LEU A 89 21.03 -23.64 -9.00
CA LEU A 89 20.28 -24.46 -9.93
C LEU A 89 21.14 -24.78 -11.15
N GLU A 90 21.16 -26.04 -11.56
CA GLU A 90 21.80 -26.46 -12.81
C GLU A 90 21.11 -25.80 -14.03
N THR A 91 19.78 -25.73 -14.01
CA THR A 91 18.97 -25.03 -15.01
C THR A 91 18.26 -23.84 -14.38
N PRO A 92 18.64 -22.59 -14.72
CA PRO A 92 17.96 -21.40 -14.21
C PRO A 92 16.48 -21.36 -14.60
N VAL A 93 15.63 -20.89 -13.68
CA VAL A 93 14.19 -20.78 -13.89
C VAL A 93 13.88 -19.40 -14.48
N PRO A 94 13.19 -19.29 -15.63
CA PRO A 94 12.89 -18.00 -16.22
C PRO A 94 11.85 -17.24 -15.39
N MET A 95 11.98 -15.90 -15.30
CA MET A 95 11.10 -15.05 -14.49
C MET A 95 9.61 -15.15 -14.83
N ARG A 96 9.28 -15.55 -16.06
CA ARG A 96 7.89 -15.81 -16.52
C ARG A 96 7.27 -17.08 -15.91
N ASP A 97 8.07 -17.99 -15.38
CA ASP A 97 7.56 -19.20 -14.71
C ASP A 97 7.29 -18.90 -13.23
N HIS A 98 6.22 -18.13 -13.01
CA HIS A 98 5.83 -17.68 -11.67
C HIS A 98 5.57 -18.84 -10.70
N ARG A 99 5.10 -19.99 -11.21
CA ARG A 99 4.78 -21.16 -10.38
C ARG A 99 6.04 -21.80 -9.81
N SER A 100 7.05 -22.01 -10.65
CA SER A 100 8.33 -22.54 -10.18
C SER A 100 9.04 -21.57 -9.25
N ILE A 101 8.98 -20.27 -9.53
CA ILE A 101 9.56 -19.23 -8.66
C ILE A 101 8.86 -19.20 -7.31
N ARG A 102 7.53 -19.26 -7.26
CA ARG A 102 6.78 -19.29 -5.99
C ARG A 102 7.20 -20.46 -5.12
N LYS A 103 7.39 -21.65 -5.70
CA LYS A 103 7.89 -22.84 -4.98
C LYS A 103 9.30 -22.65 -4.44
N LEU A 104 10.19 -22.07 -5.25
CA LEU A 104 11.56 -21.79 -4.81
C LEU A 104 11.58 -20.72 -3.70
N LEU A 105 10.63 -19.78 -3.71
CA LEU A 105 10.55 -18.71 -2.73
C LEU A 105 10.24 -19.25 -1.32
N GLU A 106 9.61 -20.42 -1.18
CA GLU A 106 9.44 -21.10 0.11
C GLU A 106 10.77 -21.53 0.76
N LEU A 107 11.84 -21.61 -0.04
CA LEU A 107 13.18 -21.92 0.47
C LEU A 107 13.92 -20.67 0.96
N SER A 108 13.32 -19.48 0.80
CA SER A 108 13.88 -18.23 1.32
C SER A 108 13.44 -18.02 2.77
N GLU A 109 14.40 -17.85 3.67
CA GLU A 109 14.16 -17.64 5.10
C GLU A 109 15.30 -16.82 5.69
N GLY A 110 14.98 -15.89 6.59
CA GLY A 110 15.96 -15.05 7.27
C GLY A 110 16.82 -14.26 6.27
N HIS A 111 18.11 -14.58 6.23
CA HIS A 111 19.07 -13.94 5.32
C HIS A 111 19.22 -14.63 3.97
N THR A 112 18.61 -15.81 3.79
CA THR A 112 18.67 -16.57 2.53
C THR A 112 17.58 -16.09 1.59
N ALA A 113 17.97 -15.64 0.40
CA ALA A 113 17.09 -15.09 -0.62
C ALA A 113 17.27 -15.79 -1.96
N LEU A 114 16.24 -15.76 -2.81
CA LEU A 114 16.40 -16.13 -4.22
C LEU A 114 17.30 -15.15 -4.94
N ILE A 115 18.15 -15.62 -5.84
CA ILE A 115 19.05 -14.77 -6.62
C ILE A 115 18.57 -14.71 -8.06
N SER A 116 18.34 -13.50 -8.58
CA SER A 116 17.80 -13.27 -9.93
C SER A 116 18.53 -12.15 -10.66
N ASP A 117 18.72 -12.29 -11.97
CA ASP A 117 19.19 -11.21 -12.85
C ASP A 117 18.04 -10.44 -13.51
N ALA A 118 16.83 -10.56 -12.96
CA ALA A 118 15.57 -10.08 -13.51
C ALA A 118 15.09 -10.79 -14.78
N SER A 119 15.88 -11.69 -15.38
CA SER A 119 15.45 -12.59 -16.45
C SER A 119 15.22 -14.02 -15.94
N HIS A 120 16.10 -14.49 -15.05
CA HIS A 120 16.09 -15.84 -14.50
C HIS A 120 16.46 -15.84 -13.02
N VAL A 121 15.90 -16.80 -12.28
CA VAL A 121 16.34 -17.17 -10.94
C VAL A 121 17.39 -18.27 -11.04
N PHE A 122 18.52 -18.09 -10.35
CA PHE A 122 19.67 -19.00 -10.38
C PHE A 122 19.76 -19.94 -9.20
N GLY A 123 19.04 -19.65 -8.12
CA GLY A 123 19.13 -20.40 -6.88
C GLY A 123 18.98 -19.49 -5.67
N LEU A 124 19.61 -19.88 -4.57
CA LEU A 124 19.55 -19.22 -3.26
C LEU A 124 20.93 -18.70 -2.86
N GLY A 125 20.97 -17.56 -2.21
CA GLY A 125 22.20 -16.96 -1.71
C GLY A 125 21.94 -16.01 -0.56
N GLN A 126 23.03 -15.57 0.05
CA GLN A 126 23.04 -14.62 1.15
C GLN A 126 23.91 -13.43 0.77
N LEU A 127 23.48 -12.22 1.13
CA LEU A 127 24.32 -11.05 1.01
C LEU A 127 25.43 -11.13 2.06
N VAL A 128 26.68 -10.82 1.68
CA VAL A 128 27.79 -10.70 2.63
C VAL A 128 27.47 -9.65 3.70
N ALA A 129 28.11 -9.77 4.87
CA ALA A 129 27.94 -8.79 5.94
C ALA A 129 28.44 -7.39 5.51
N GLU A 130 27.85 -6.32 6.06
CA GLU A 130 28.25 -4.94 5.72
C GLU A 130 29.72 -4.61 6.05
N SER A 131 30.33 -5.36 6.94
CA SER A 131 31.76 -5.25 7.28
C SER A 131 32.70 -5.88 6.25
N ASP A 132 32.17 -6.65 5.28
CA ASP A 132 32.96 -7.30 4.24
C ASP A 132 33.36 -6.30 3.14
N GLY A 133 34.60 -6.39 2.65
CA GLY A 133 35.10 -5.50 1.59
C GLY A 133 34.43 -5.71 0.22
N GLN A 134 33.71 -6.80 0.03
CA GLN A 134 32.91 -7.09 -1.17
C GLN A 134 31.43 -6.68 -1.02
N TYR A 135 31.04 -6.13 0.13
CA TYR A 135 29.68 -5.69 0.37
C TYR A 135 29.27 -4.60 -0.61
N GLU A 136 28.12 -4.83 -1.25
CA GLU A 136 27.44 -3.85 -2.07
C GLU A 136 25.94 -4.00 -1.81
N PRO A 137 25.22 -2.92 -1.48
CA PRO A 137 23.78 -3.01 -1.30
C PRO A 137 23.12 -3.39 -2.62
N LEU A 138 22.33 -4.46 -2.60
CA LEU A 138 21.57 -4.92 -3.75
C LEU A 138 20.10 -4.54 -3.64
N VAL A 139 19.44 -4.49 -4.79
CA VAL A 139 17.99 -4.36 -4.82
C VAL A 139 17.36 -5.64 -4.31
N THR A 140 16.45 -5.48 -3.35
CA THR A 140 15.74 -6.57 -2.70
C THR A 140 14.26 -6.43 -2.99
N VAL A 141 13.66 -7.49 -3.52
CA VAL A 141 12.21 -7.66 -3.63
C VAL A 141 11.76 -8.57 -2.50
N HIS A 142 10.95 -8.03 -1.59
CA HIS A 142 10.37 -8.76 -0.49
C HIS A 142 8.88 -8.98 -0.76
N PHE A 143 8.48 -10.24 -0.93
CA PHE A 143 7.08 -10.61 -1.05
C PHE A 143 6.51 -10.74 0.36
N THR A 144 5.49 -9.95 0.65
CA THR A 144 4.95 -9.79 2.01
C THR A 144 3.71 -10.63 2.19
N ASN A 145 2.66 -10.35 1.41
CA ASN A 145 1.35 -10.99 1.50
C ASN A 145 0.86 -11.35 0.09
N HIS A 146 -0.32 -11.98 0.01
CA HIS A 146 -0.96 -12.22 -1.28
C HIS A 146 -1.22 -10.91 -2.05
N TYR A 147 -0.81 -10.85 -3.32
CA TYR A 147 -0.83 -9.64 -4.16
C TYR A 147 0.03 -8.45 -3.67
N SER A 148 0.92 -8.67 -2.70
CA SER A 148 1.71 -7.60 -2.09
C SER A 148 3.21 -7.89 -2.09
N TRP A 149 4.01 -6.91 -2.50
CA TRP A 149 5.48 -6.99 -2.43
C TRP A 149 6.10 -5.59 -2.34
N GLU A 150 7.32 -5.54 -1.81
CA GLU A 150 8.08 -4.33 -1.60
C GLU A 150 9.43 -4.42 -2.31
N MET A 151 9.91 -3.29 -2.81
CA MET A 151 11.25 -3.14 -3.37
C MET A 151 12.03 -2.16 -2.51
N SER A 152 13.24 -2.60 -2.12
CA SER A 152 14.15 -1.84 -1.28
C SER A 152 15.58 -1.89 -1.79
N HIS A 153 16.39 -0.94 -1.34
CA HIS A 153 17.82 -0.87 -1.62
C HIS A 153 18.53 -0.27 -0.40
N ALA A 154 19.62 -0.89 0.05
CA ALA A 154 20.37 -0.46 1.25
C ALA A 154 19.46 -0.24 2.47
N GLY A 155 18.51 -1.15 2.72
CA GLY A 155 17.54 -1.07 3.83
C GLY A 155 16.42 -0.04 3.65
N HIS A 156 16.43 0.78 2.60
CA HIS A 156 15.40 1.76 2.32
C HIS A 156 14.37 1.17 1.35
N VAL A 157 13.11 1.07 1.77
CA VAL A 157 12.01 0.78 0.84
C VAL A 157 11.93 1.94 -0.14
N LEU A 158 11.80 1.65 -1.43
CA LEU A 158 11.66 2.65 -2.51
C LEU A 158 10.30 2.58 -3.20
N MET A 159 9.68 1.39 -3.19
CA MET A 159 8.36 1.16 -3.77
C MET A 159 7.69 0.00 -3.05
N ARG A 160 6.39 0.06 -2.85
CA ARG A 160 5.60 -1.14 -2.56
C ARG A 160 4.49 -1.25 -3.57
N VAL A 161 4.06 -2.47 -3.83
CA VAL A 161 3.03 -2.79 -4.81
C VAL A 161 1.99 -3.64 -4.10
N VAL A 162 0.73 -3.20 -4.20
CA VAL A 162 -0.43 -3.94 -3.70
C VAL A 162 -1.44 -4.04 -4.83
N SER A 163 -1.91 -5.26 -5.11
CA SER A 163 -2.88 -5.53 -6.18
C SER A 163 -2.50 -4.86 -7.51
N ASN A 164 -1.22 -5.01 -7.89
CA ASN A 164 -0.61 -4.45 -9.10
C ASN A 164 -0.47 -2.92 -9.16
N THR A 165 -0.72 -2.18 -8.08
CA THR A 165 -0.59 -0.72 -8.06
C THR A 165 0.62 -0.31 -7.23
N PRO A 166 1.65 0.32 -7.83
CA PRO A 166 2.85 0.74 -7.13
C PRO A 166 2.61 2.06 -6.38
N ARG A 167 3.22 2.18 -5.21
CA ARG A 167 3.16 3.37 -4.35
C ARG A 167 4.52 3.64 -3.71
N LEU A 168 4.80 4.91 -3.43
CA LEU A 168 5.99 5.31 -2.68
C LEU A 168 5.87 4.93 -1.20
N PRO A 169 6.98 4.56 -0.53
CA PRO A 169 7.02 4.28 0.89
C PRO A 169 6.73 5.54 1.71
N GLN A 170 5.88 5.40 2.71
CA GLN A 170 5.02 6.49 3.18
C GLN A 170 5.56 7.32 4.36
N GLY A 171 6.75 7.07 4.90
CA GLY A 171 7.21 7.67 6.17
C GLY A 171 7.06 9.20 6.27
N GLN A 172 7.92 9.97 5.60
CA GLN A 172 7.90 11.44 5.70
C GLN A 172 6.77 12.07 4.86
N VAL A 173 6.50 11.52 3.67
CA VAL A 173 5.51 12.08 2.74
C VAL A 173 4.08 11.98 3.28
N ALA A 174 3.74 10.91 4.02
CA ALA A 174 2.41 10.79 4.60
C ALA A 174 2.24 11.70 5.82
N ALA A 175 3.28 11.96 6.61
CA ALA A 175 3.22 12.95 7.69
C ALA A 175 2.93 14.35 7.14
N ASP A 176 3.65 14.78 6.09
CA ASP A 176 3.43 16.07 5.45
C ASP A 176 2.05 16.16 4.78
N ASN A 177 1.61 15.07 4.13
CA ASN A 177 0.28 15.00 3.52
C ASN A 177 -0.83 15.03 4.58
N PHE A 178 -0.66 14.31 5.68
CA PHE A 178 -1.55 14.35 6.83
C PHE A 178 -1.64 15.74 7.40
N ALA A 179 -0.50 16.39 7.67
CA ALA A 179 -0.46 17.74 8.20
C ALA A 179 -1.16 18.74 7.27
N ARG A 180 -0.95 18.63 5.95
CA ARG A 180 -1.63 19.47 4.97
C ARG A 180 -3.14 19.25 5.00
N THR A 181 -3.60 18.00 4.92
CA THR A 181 -5.03 17.66 4.93
C THR A 181 -5.69 18.06 6.25
N ALA A 182 -5.04 17.80 7.39
CA ALA A 182 -5.53 18.18 8.70
C ALA A 182 -5.69 19.70 8.86
N ARG A 183 -4.76 20.52 8.32
CA ARG A 183 -4.90 21.99 8.31
C ARG A 183 -6.06 22.48 7.44
N ILE A 184 -6.34 21.79 6.33
CA ILE A 184 -7.47 22.12 5.45
C ILE A 184 -8.79 21.83 6.16
N VAL A 185 -8.93 20.64 6.76
CA VAL A 185 -10.18 20.20 7.42
C VAL A 185 -10.36 20.90 8.77
N PHE A 186 -9.28 21.15 9.50
CA PHE A 186 -9.28 21.74 10.84
C PHE A 186 -8.31 22.94 10.95
N PRO A 187 -8.68 24.12 10.42
CA PRO A 187 -7.78 25.28 10.36
C PRO A 187 -7.31 25.82 11.72
N SER A 188 -8.01 25.48 12.81
CA SER A 188 -7.69 25.93 14.18
C SER A 188 -6.74 25.00 14.94
N LEU A 189 -6.30 23.88 14.35
CA LEU A 189 -5.37 22.98 15.02
C LEU A 189 -3.96 23.55 15.11
N SER A 190 -3.33 23.37 16.27
CA SER A 190 -1.91 23.65 16.47
C SER A 190 -1.03 22.58 15.81
N LEU A 191 0.24 22.90 15.56
CA LEU A 191 1.22 21.94 15.04
C LEU A 191 1.36 20.72 15.95
N ASP A 192 1.49 20.94 17.26
CA ASP A 192 1.61 19.86 18.26
C ASP A 192 0.39 18.91 18.23
N SER A 193 -0.81 19.46 18.01
CA SER A 193 -2.03 18.65 17.89
C SER A 193 -2.03 17.80 16.61
N ILE A 194 -1.55 18.35 15.50
CA ILE A 194 -1.41 17.62 14.23
C ILE A 194 -0.40 16.48 14.38
N ASP A 195 0.75 16.75 14.99
CA ASP A 195 1.79 15.74 15.20
C ASP A 195 1.30 14.61 16.12
N TYR A 196 0.55 14.95 17.17
CA TYR A 196 -0.09 13.97 18.04
C TYR A 196 -1.15 13.12 17.31
N LEU A 197 -2.01 13.72 16.49
CA LEU A 197 -2.99 12.97 15.70
C LEU A 197 -2.31 12.09 14.64
N TRP A 198 -1.18 12.54 14.08
CA TRP A 198 -0.35 11.75 13.19
C TRP A 198 0.27 10.56 13.93
N ASP A 199 0.82 10.74 15.13
CA ASP A 199 1.37 9.63 15.92
C ASP A 199 0.29 8.57 16.23
N LEU A 200 -0.94 8.99 16.55
CA LEU A 200 -2.07 8.07 16.70
C LEU A 200 -2.35 7.28 15.41
N ALA A 201 -2.48 7.97 14.28
CA ALA A 201 -2.74 7.37 12.97
C ALA A 201 -1.61 6.42 12.54
N HIS A 202 -0.36 6.86 12.70
CA HIS A 202 0.83 6.08 12.36
C HIS A 202 0.97 4.86 13.26
N LYS A 203 0.68 4.95 14.56
CA LYS A 203 0.70 3.78 15.45
C LYS A 203 -0.36 2.74 15.08
N ALA A 204 -1.47 3.16 14.47
CA ALA A 204 -2.47 2.22 13.97
C ALA A 204 -1.97 1.35 12.80
N THR A 205 -0.92 1.76 12.05
CA THR A 205 -0.33 0.92 10.97
C THR A 205 0.42 -0.30 11.47
N THR A 206 0.84 -0.29 12.74
CA THR A 206 1.54 -1.42 13.36
C THR A 206 0.60 -2.52 13.84
N GLN A 207 -0.70 -2.35 13.63
CA GLN A 207 -1.70 -3.30 14.08
C GLN A 207 -1.95 -4.38 13.04
N PRO A 208 -2.19 -5.64 13.48
CA PRO A 208 -2.43 -6.74 12.56
C PRO A 208 -3.77 -6.62 11.81
N THR A 209 -4.72 -5.85 12.33
CA THR A 209 -6.05 -5.64 11.72
C THR A 209 -6.20 -4.22 11.22
N GLY A 210 -6.80 -4.08 10.02
CA GLY A 210 -7.11 -2.78 9.45
C GLY A 210 -8.05 -1.97 10.35
N THR A 211 -7.77 -0.68 10.49
CA THR A 211 -8.42 0.22 11.44
C THR A 211 -9.01 1.44 10.74
N ILE A 212 -10.12 1.98 11.24
CA ILE A 212 -10.63 3.29 10.80
C ILE A 212 -10.60 4.25 11.99
N LEU A 213 -9.84 5.34 11.87
CA LEU A 213 -9.85 6.44 12.83
C LEU A 213 -10.54 7.66 12.20
N VAL A 214 -11.67 8.06 12.75
CA VAL A 214 -12.43 9.24 12.28
C VAL A 214 -12.18 10.39 13.25
N ILE A 215 -11.54 11.43 12.74
CA ILE A 215 -11.35 12.69 13.44
C ILE A 215 -12.48 13.63 12.99
N SER A 216 -13.30 14.12 13.90
CA SER A 216 -14.40 15.04 13.54
C SER A 216 -14.72 16.03 14.64
N THR A 217 -14.99 17.27 14.25
CA THR A 217 -15.49 18.31 15.18
C THR A 217 -16.87 17.97 15.75
N GLY A 218 -17.59 17.02 15.14
CA GLY A 218 -18.89 16.53 15.61
C GLY A 218 -18.85 15.18 16.31
N ALA A 219 -17.67 14.65 16.69
CA ALA A 219 -17.53 13.27 17.14
C ALA A 219 -18.46 12.91 18.32
N ALA A 220 -18.67 13.81 19.29
CA ALA A 220 -19.61 13.58 20.40
C ALA A 220 -21.08 13.41 19.93
N LYS A 221 -21.52 14.25 18.98
CA LYS A 221 -22.88 14.21 18.42
C LYS A 221 -23.06 12.99 17.51
N GLU A 222 -22.04 12.64 16.75
CA GLU A 222 -22.05 11.44 15.91
C GLU A 222 -22.05 10.16 16.74
N ALA A 223 -21.28 10.11 17.83
CA ALA A 223 -21.33 9.01 18.80
C ALA A 223 -22.75 8.85 19.40
N GLN A 224 -23.45 9.95 19.65
CA GLN A 224 -24.84 9.91 20.10
C GLN A 224 -25.80 9.43 18.98
N ARG A 225 -25.67 9.95 17.77
CA ARG A 225 -26.49 9.56 16.61
C ARG A 225 -26.35 8.07 16.29
N LEU A 226 -25.12 7.56 16.35
CA LEU A 226 -24.75 6.17 16.09
C LEU A 226 -24.84 5.28 17.33
N THR A 227 -25.54 5.67 18.41
CA THR A 227 -25.58 4.92 19.69
C THR A 227 -25.91 3.42 19.54
N ARG A 228 -26.74 3.03 18.56
CA ARG A 228 -27.10 1.61 18.32
C ARG A 228 -26.09 0.85 17.43
N GLN A 229 -25.09 1.55 16.92
CA GLN A 229 -24.13 1.12 15.91
C GLN A 229 -22.69 1.36 16.37
N CYS A 230 -22.47 1.69 17.65
CA CYS A 230 -21.15 1.87 18.25
C CYS A 230 -21.19 1.61 19.75
N PHE A 231 -20.03 1.45 20.36
CA PHE A 231 -19.88 1.54 21.82
C PHE A 231 -19.49 2.97 22.19
N ARG A 232 -20.42 3.70 22.81
CA ARG A 232 -20.11 5.00 23.39
C ARG A 232 -19.19 4.82 24.59
N VAL A 233 -18.13 5.61 24.64
CA VAL A 233 -17.20 5.61 25.77
C VAL A 233 -17.39 6.88 26.59
N VAL A 234 -17.02 6.82 27.86
CA VAL A 234 -16.84 8.05 28.64
C VAL A 234 -15.70 8.84 27.98
N PRO A 235 -15.89 10.14 27.64
CA PRO A 235 -14.91 10.89 26.88
C PRO A 235 -13.52 10.86 27.51
N ARG A 236 -12.53 10.50 26.70
CA ARG A 236 -11.14 10.32 27.15
C ARG A 236 -10.16 10.67 26.04
N ILE A 237 -9.03 11.28 26.41
CA ILE A 237 -7.91 11.48 25.49
C ILE A 237 -7.36 10.13 25.02
N MET A 238 -7.35 9.93 23.70
CA MET A 238 -6.82 8.73 23.09
C MET A 238 -5.30 8.67 23.27
N THR A 239 -4.74 7.48 23.43
CA THR A 239 -3.28 7.31 23.43
C THR A 239 -2.95 6.15 22.51
N PRO A 240 -1.75 6.04 21.94
CA PRO A 240 -1.38 4.89 21.11
C PRO A 240 -1.65 3.54 21.79
N SER A 241 -1.40 3.45 23.09
CA SER A 241 -1.67 2.25 23.89
C SER A 241 -3.15 1.91 24.00
N VAL A 242 -4.01 2.92 24.17
CA VAL A 242 -5.47 2.71 24.22
C VAL A 242 -6.02 2.42 22.83
N LEU A 243 -5.53 3.14 21.81
CA LEU A 243 -5.93 2.94 20.42
C LEU A 243 -5.71 1.49 20.02
N ARG A 244 -4.54 0.92 20.32
CA ARG A 244 -4.23 -0.51 20.10
C ARG A 244 -5.22 -1.49 20.72
N LEU A 245 -5.83 -1.15 21.87
CA LEU A 245 -6.79 -2.03 22.52
C LEU A 245 -8.16 -1.94 21.85
N VAL A 246 -8.60 -0.73 21.51
CA VAL A 246 -9.97 -0.48 21.02
C VAL A 246 -10.16 -0.76 19.54
N THR A 247 -9.08 -0.94 18.79
CA THR A 247 -9.09 -1.28 17.36
C THR A 247 -9.07 -2.79 17.10
N ASN A 248 -8.99 -3.61 18.16
CA ASN A 248 -9.20 -5.06 18.07
C ASN A 248 -10.67 -5.44 17.81
N ILE A 249 -11.58 -4.46 17.88
CA ILE A 249 -12.97 -4.64 17.48
C ILE A 249 -13.19 -4.01 16.11
N ASP A 250 -14.06 -4.64 15.31
CA ASP A 250 -14.42 -4.11 14.00
C ASP A 250 -15.15 -2.77 14.11
N GLY A 251 -14.88 -1.89 13.15
CA GLY A 251 -15.51 -0.58 13.03
C GLY A 251 -14.54 0.58 13.23
N ALA A 252 -15.10 1.77 13.35
CA ALA A 252 -14.35 3.01 13.47
C ALA A 252 -14.23 3.52 14.91
N VAL A 253 -13.13 4.21 15.19
CA VAL A 253 -12.94 5.00 16.41
C VAL A 253 -13.30 6.45 16.10
N LEU A 254 -14.22 7.04 16.86
CA LEU A 254 -14.63 8.44 16.70
C LEU A 254 -13.93 9.32 17.72
N ILE A 255 -13.05 10.20 17.24
CA ILE A 255 -12.33 11.18 18.07
C ILE A 255 -12.56 12.62 17.60
N GLU A 256 -12.46 13.56 18.53
CA GLU A 256 -12.38 14.99 18.22
C GLU A 256 -10.97 15.38 17.79
N PRO A 257 -10.79 16.55 17.12
CA PRO A 257 -9.47 17.08 16.79
C PRO A 257 -8.57 17.31 18.02
N SER A 258 -9.15 17.41 19.22
CA SER A 258 -8.44 17.47 20.50
C SER A 258 -7.83 16.13 20.94
N GLY A 259 -8.12 15.03 20.23
CA GLY A 259 -7.77 13.66 20.63
C GLY A 259 -8.80 12.99 21.55
N MET A 260 -9.89 13.68 21.91
CA MET A 260 -10.91 13.13 22.80
C MET A 260 -11.79 12.10 22.07
N CYS A 261 -11.77 10.86 22.53
CA CYS A 261 -12.56 9.76 21.99
C CYS A 261 -13.95 9.71 22.60
N HIS A 262 -14.97 9.52 21.76
CA HIS A 262 -16.38 9.47 22.15
C HIS A 262 -17.05 8.12 21.83
N ALA A 263 -16.55 7.38 20.85
CA ALA A 263 -17.04 6.05 20.54
C ALA A 263 -15.98 5.15 19.89
N ILE A 264 -16.15 3.84 20.05
CA ILE A 264 -15.34 2.78 19.44
C ILE A 264 -16.25 1.77 18.73
N GLY A 265 -15.71 1.02 17.77
CA GLY A 265 -16.48 0.03 17.01
C GLY A 265 -17.68 0.62 16.27
N ALA A 266 -17.55 1.86 15.80
CA ALA A 266 -18.63 2.55 15.11
C ALA A 266 -18.80 1.99 13.69
N ILE A 267 -19.99 1.51 13.37
CA ILE A 267 -20.40 1.16 12.02
C ILE A 267 -20.77 2.47 11.32
N LEU A 268 -19.91 2.90 10.40
CA LEU A 268 -20.08 4.14 9.67
C LEU A 268 -21.18 3.98 8.62
N ASP A 269 -22.17 4.86 8.66
CA ASP A 269 -23.19 5.00 7.63
C ASP A 269 -22.80 6.06 6.60
N GLY A 270 -23.62 6.24 5.56
CA GLY A 270 -23.42 7.28 4.56
C GLY A 270 -24.13 6.98 3.26
N LEU A 271 -24.29 8.01 2.42
CA LEU A 271 -24.93 7.88 1.11
C LEU A 271 -23.96 7.31 0.08
N ALA A 272 -24.47 6.57 -0.91
CA ALA A 272 -23.66 6.14 -2.04
C ALA A 272 -23.12 7.36 -2.80
N THR A 273 -21.88 7.29 -3.25
CA THR A 273 -21.19 8.39 -3.94
C THR A 273 -20.54 7.87 -5.23
N GLU A 274 -20.46 8.70 -6.26
CA GLU A 274 -19.74 8.39 -7.51
C GLU A 274 -18.24 8.13 -7.30
N LYS A 275 -17.66 8.66 -6.20
CA LYS A 275 -16.27 8.41 -5.79
C LYS A 275 -16.00 6.99 -5.24
N GLY A 276 -17.05 6.16 -5.11
CA GLY A 276 -16.91 4.79 -4.62
C GLY A 276 -16.12 3.93 -5.60
N ASP A 277 -15.26 3.06 -5.08
CA ASP A 277 -14.37 2.24 -5.90
C ASP A 277 -14.50 0.77 -5.50
N SER A 278 -15.02 -0.06 -6.42
CA SER A 278 -15.24 -1.49 -6.19
C SER A 278 -13.94 -2.29 -6.08
N SER A 279 -12.81 -1.74 -6.53
CA SER A 279 -11.49 -2.34 -6.35
C SER A 279 -10.95 -2.16 -4.92
N ARG A 280 -11.59 -1.31 -4.11
CA ARG A 280 -11.18 -0.97 -2.74
C ARG A 280 -12.05 -1.69 -1.71
N GLY A 281 -11.47 -1.94 -0.53
CA GLY A 281 -12.14 -2.67 0.55
C GLY A 281 -13.35 -1.96 1.14
N SER A 282 -14.18 -2.72 1.87
CA SER A 282 -15.40 -2.23 2.53
C SER A 282 -15.14 -1.10 3.53
N ARG A 283 -14.01 -1.16 4.26
CA ARG A 283 -13.57 -0.12 5.22
C ARG A 283 -13.37 1.23 4.53
N TYR A 284 -12.62 1.25 3.43
CA TYR A 284 -12.36 2.44 2.62
C TYR A 284 -13.67 3.05 2.10
N ASN A 285 -14.50 2.23 1.45
CA ASN A 285 -15.76 2.71 0.87
C ASN A 285 -16.75 3.20 1.94
N SER A 286 -16.80 2.57 3.11
CA SER A 286 -17.67 3.02 4.20
C SER A 286 -17.21 4.35 4.79
N ALA A 287 -15.91 4.51 5.03
CA ALA A 287 -15.33 5.77 5.48
C ALA A 287 -15.55 6.90 4.47
N LEU A 288 -15.39 6.63 3.17
CA LEU A 288 -15.61 7.60 2.10
C LEU A 288 -17.06 8.10 2.06
N ARG A 289 -18.04 7.19 2.16
CA ARG A 289 -19.47 7.55 2.21
C ARG A 289 -19.81 8.38 3.44
N TYR A 290 -19.28 7.97 4.60
CA TYR A 290 -19.49 8.70 5.86
C TYR A 290 -18.96 10.12 5.78
N VAL A 291 -17.70 10.27 5.38
CA VAL A 291 -17.03 11.58 5.31
C VAL A 291 -17.75 12.51 4.33
N ASN A 292 -18.11 12.04 3.13
CA ASN A 292 -18.83 12.85 2.13
C ASN A 292 -20.26 13.24 2.56
N SER A 293 -20.90 12.47 3.45
CA SER A 293 -22.24 12.78 3.96
C SER A 293 -22.23 13.41 5.36
N SER A 294 -21.05 13.62 5.93
CA SER A 294 -20.88 14.23 7.26
C SER A 294 -21.32 15.69 7.24
N LYS A 295 -22.04 16.09 8.30
CA LYS A 295 -22.41 17.50 8.54
C LYS A 295 -21.32 18.29 9.24
N TYR A 296 -20.24 17.63 9.64
CA TYR A 296 -19.13 18.19 10.40
C TYR A 296 -17.84 18.01 9.62
N PRO A 297 -16.91 18.99 9.68
CA PRO A 297 -15.54 18.77 9.27
C PRO A 297 -15.01 17.46 9.83
N ALA A 298 -14.60 16.56 8.93
CA ALA A 298 -14.21 15.22 9.26
C ALA A 298 -13.04 14.75 8.40
N LEU A 299 -12.15 14.00 9.01
CA LEU A 299 -11.05 13.32 8.35
C LEU A 299 -11.09 11.86 8.80
N ALA A 300 -11.37 10.94 7.88
CA ALA A 300 -11.19 9.53 8.14
C ALA A 300 -9.80 9.09 7.70
N VAL A 301 -9.08 8.46 8.63
CA VAL A 301 -7.81 7.80 8.43
C VAL A 301 -8.11 6.31 8.36
N VAL A 302 -8.01 5.75 7.17
CA VAL A 302 -8.25 4.32 6.93
C VAL A 302 -6.90 3.63 6.87
N VAL A 303 -6.69 2.70 7.79
CA VAL A 303 -5.49 1.88 7.87
C VAL A 303 -5.78 0.48 7.35
N SER A 304 -5.06 0.02 6.34
CA SER A 304 -5.20 -1.36 5.83
C SER A 304 -4.49 -2.37 6.73
N GLU A 305 -4.78 -3.65 6.54
CA GLU A 305 -4.06 -4.76 7.18
C GLU A 305 -2.57 -4.77 6.77
N ASP A 306 -2.24 -4.36 5.54
CA ASP A 306 -0.84 -4.20 5.11
C ASP A 306 -0.16 -2.90 5.61
N GLY A 307 -0.75 -2.21 6.60
CA GLY A 307 -0.18 -1.01 7.22
C GLY A 307 -0.28 0.29 6.41
N TRP A 308 -1.12 0.34 5.38
CA TRP A 308 -1.31 1.53 4.54
C TRP A 308 -2.23 2.55 5.17
N ILE A 309 -1.91 3.84 5.03
CA ILE A 309 -2.81 4.93 5.45
C ILE A 309 -3.42 5.59 4.22
N ASP A 310 -4.75 5.63 4.17
CA ASP A 310 -5.53 6.48 3.27
C ASP A 310 -6.22 7.60 4.07
N LEU A 311 -6.14 8.82 3.55
CA LEU A 311 -6.72 10.01 4.17
C LEU A 311 -7.93 10.45 3.36
N LEU A 312 -9.09 10.49 4.02
CA LEU A 312 -10.37 10.85 3.42
C LEU A 312 -10.92 12.09 4.12
N PRO A 313 -10.69 13.30 3.58
CA PRO A 313 -11.26 14.54 4.10
C PRO A 313 -12.70 14.77 3.61
N SER A 314 -13.50 15.46 4.42
CA SER A 314 -14.85 15.95 4.07
C SER A 314 -14.82 17.07 3.05
#